data_AF-A0A0Q5TEK0-F1
#
_entry.id   AF-A0A0Q5TEK0-F1
#
_cell.length_a   1.000
_cell.length_b   1.000
_cell.length_c   1.000
_cell.angle_alpha   90.00
_cell.angle_beta   90.00
_cell.angle_gamma   90.00
#
_symmetry.space_group_name_H-M   'P 1'
#
loop_
_entity.id
_entity.type
_entity.pdbx_description
1 polymer ?
#
loop_
_entity_poly.entity_id
_entity_poly.type
_entity_poly.pdbx_seq_one_letter_code
_entity_poly.pdbx_strand_id
1 'polypeptide(L)'
;MNTARDISDRLLRLYPVAVVKEHFNKAHQGQDHLLREIVAENATSVIDAFALDQTDRTKEHVYIYECRGVPRFDLSELGKEAPDRTSEVAGFTVNKYLLEVDSEILVKEKKEFVTLTNKWPVSIYFKRGIVILRITILDRYIKYFGNANVVNLGQGFSESSIRDVVVKSLFSNNSNPVPLDITKGVKELLKKDLIDATNIKFKKDKSTSTEALDEEHTLKVAMPDVYDDMMGRPIEKTVFKFLGNQDDQYPNHFRVEPQKGEISFSLYATDTDAHTAAIKLILENN
;
A
#
# COMPACT_ATOMS: atom_id res chain seq x y z
N MET A 1 -11.20 23.09 -9.18
CA MET A 1 -9.88 22.44 -9.01
C MET A 1 -9.74 21.66 -7.70
N ASN A 2 -10.50 22.02 -6.66
CA ASN A 2 -11.01 21.07 -5.65
C ASN A 2 -12.52 20.89 -5.79
N THR A 3 -13.03 20.87 -7.03
CA THR A 3 -14.42 20.48 -7.21
C THR A 3 -14.54 18.99 -6.88
N ALA A 4 -15.73 18.53 -6.50
CA ALA A 4 -15.96 17.11 -6.27
C ALA A 4 -15.53 16.24 -7.47
N ARG A 5 -15.65 16.77 -8.70
CA ARG A 5 -15.19 16.12 -9.93
C ARG A 5 -13.68 15.97 -9.98
N ASP A 6 -12.93 17.04 -9.68
CA ASP A 6 -11.46 16.99 -9.70
C ASP A 6 -10.91 16.01 -8.65
N ILE A 7 -11.55 15.97 -7.47
CA ILE A 7 -11.19 15.04 -6.39
C ILE A 7 -11.46 13.60 -6.81
N SER A 8 -12.61 13.35 -7.45
CA SER A 8 -12.99 12.02 -7.95
C SER A 8 -12.06 11.53 -9.07
N ASP A 9 -11.65 12.39 -9.99
CA ASP A 9 -10.66 12.07 -11.03
C ASP A 9 -9.33 11.61 -10.41
N ARG A 10 -8.81 12.38 -9.44
CA ARG A 10 -7.57 12.03 -8.72
C ARG A 10 -7.70 10.72 -7.96
N LEU A 11 -8.83 10.46 -7.32
CA LEU A 11 -9.10 9.21 -6.62
C LEU A 11 -9.05 8.01 -7.57
N LEU A 12 -9.71 8.09 -8.73
CA LEU A 12 -9.74 6.99 -9.71
C LEU A 12 -8.36 6.67 -10.30
N ARG A 13 -7.43 7.64 -10.34
CA ARG A 13 -6.04 7.42 -10.80
C ARG A 13 -5.22 6.51 -9.88
N LEU A 14 -5.66 6.30 -8.65
CA LEU A 14 -5.00 5.37 -7.72
C LEU A 14 -5.19 3.90 -8.09
N TYR A 15 -6.12 3.61 -9.02
CA TYR A 15 -6.53 2.26 -9.38
C TYR A 15 -6.01 1.86 -10.77
N PRO A 16 -5.82 0.56 -11.03
CA PRO A 16 -5.50 0.07 -12.37
C PRO A 16 -6.59 0.47 -13.37
N VAL A 17 -6.20 0.92 -14.56
CA VAL A 17 -7.15 1.31 -15.62
C VAL A 17 -8.08 0.16 -15.99
N ALA A 18 -7.59 -1.09 -15.95
CA ALA A 18 -8.40 -2.28 -16.23
C ALA A 18 -9.55 -2.44 -15.23
N VAL A 19 -9.28 -2.32 -13.93
CA VAL A 19 -10.28 -2.41 -12.85
C VAL A 19 -11.33 -1.31 -12.97
N VAL A 20 -10.90 -0.08 -13.28
CA VAL A 20 -11.81 1.05 -13.49
C VAL A 20 -12.71 0.78 -14.72
N LYS A 21 -12.16 0.28 -15.82
CA LYS A 21 -12.94 -0.04 -17.04
C LYS A 21 -13.97 -1.12 -16.78
N GLU A 22 -13.57 -2.19 -16.09
CA GLU A 22 -14.44 -3.31 -15.75
C GLU A 22 -15.61 -2.85 -14.89
N HIS A 23 -15.33 -2.16 -13.77
CA HIS A 23 -16.37 -1.74 -12.83
C HIS A 23 -17.39 -0.78 -13.43
N PHE A 24 -16.93 0.20 -14.22
CA PHE A 24 -17.82 1.19 -14.85
C PHE A 24 -18.32 0.77 -16.25
N ASN A 25 -18.01 -0.46 -16.68
CA ASN A 25 -18.39 -1.02 -17.98
C ASN A 25 -18.04 -0.09 -19.16
N LYS A 26 -16.77 0.34 -19.22
CA LYS A 26 -16.28 1.28 -20.23
C LYS A 26 -15.36 0.63 -21.26
N ALA A 27 -15.54 1.01 -22.52
CA ALA A 27 -14.75 0.50 -23.64
C ALA A 27 -13.29 1.01 -23.61
N HIS A 28 -12.46 0.47 -24.51
CA HIS A 28 -11.05 0.83 -24.64
C HIS A 28 -10.85 2.28 -25.10
N GLN A 29 -10.81 3.20 -24.14
CA GLN A 29 -10.36 4.57 -24.32
C GLN A 29 -9.02 4.79 -23.58
N GLY A 30 -8.34 5.89 -23.94
CA GLY A 30 -7.21 6.41 -23.17
C GLY A 30 -7.65 6.83 -21.76
N GLN A 31 -6.76 6.65 -20.77
CA GLN A 31 -7.09 6.84 -19.35
C GLN A 31 -7.72 8.20 -19.05
N ASP A 32 -7.19 9.30 -19.58
CA ASP A 32 -7.72 10.63 -19.28
C ASP A 32 -9.14 10.87 -19.80
N HIS A 33 -9.48 10.31 -20.97
CA HIS A 33 -10.84 10.42 -21.50
C HIS A 33 -11.81 9.56 -20.67
N LEU A 34 -11.40 8.32 -20.37
CA LEU A 34 -12.15 7.38 -19.53
C LEU A 34 -12.53 8.01 -18.19
N LEU A 35 -11.55 8.60 -17.48
CA LEU A 35 -11.79 9.15 -16.15
C LEU A 35 -12.72 10.37 -16.20
N ARG A 36 -12.57 11.26 -17.19
CA ARG A 36 -13.48 12.40 -17.39
C ARG A 36 -14.91 11.95 -17.65
N GLU A 37 -15.09 10.92 -18.47
CA GLU A 37 -16.40 10.35 -18.77
C GLU A 37 -17.06 9.77 -17.51
N ILE A 38 -16.32 8.95 -16.75
CA ILE A 38 -16.82 8.36 -15.49
C ILE A 38 -17.23 9.45 -14.50
N VAL A 39 -16.39 10.46 -14.30
CA VAL A 39 -16.65 11.58 -13.37
C VAL A 39 -17.82 12.46 -13.81
N ALA A 40 -18.09 12.55 -15.12
CA ALA A 40 -19.23 13.30 -15.65
C ALA A 40 -20.56 12.56 -15.47
N GLU A 41 -20.55 11.23 -15.59
CA GLU A 41 -21.75 10.39 -15.58
C GLU A 41 -22.14 9.85 -14.22
N ASN A 42 -21.20 9.77 -13.27
CA ASN A 42 -21.43 9.15 -11.97
C ASN A 42 -21.45 10.18 -10.85
N ALA A 43 -22.31 9.94 -9.85
CA ALA A 43 -22.28 10.70 -8.61
C ALA A 43 -21.00 10.38 -7.81
N THR A 44 -20.48 11.36 -7.07
CA THR A 44 -19.29 11.19 -6.22
C THR A 44 -19.41 10.00 -5.27
N SER A 45 -20.61 9.73 -4.73
CA SER A 45 -20.85 8.59 -3.83
C SER A 45 -20.64 7.23 -4.49
N VAL A 46 -20.91 7.10 -5.79
CA VAL A 46 -20.66 5.87 -6.55
C VAL A 46 -19.15 5.65 -6.71
N ILE A 47 -18.41 6.72 -6.99
CA ILE A 47 -16.95 6.67 -7.12
C ILE A 47 -16.28 6.38 -5.77
N ASP A 48 -16.77 7.00 -4.69
CA ASP A 48 -16.29 6.72 -3.34
C ASP A 48 -16.56 5.26 -2.93
N ALA A 49 -17.74 4.74 -3.27
CA ALA A 49 -18.08 3.34 -3.02
C ALA A 49 -17.15 2.39 -3.79
N PHE A 50 -16.91 2.65 -5.08
CA PHE A 50 -15.92 1.93 -5.89
C PHE A 50 -14.54 1.94 -5.22
N ALA A 51 -14.08 3.11 -4.79
CA ALA A 51 -12.77 3.27 -4.18
C ALA A 51 -12.61 2.42 -2.92
N LEU A 52 -13.64 2.41 -2.06
CA LEU A 52 -13.67 1.58 -0.85
C LEU A 52 -13.75 0.08 -1.19
N ASP A 53 -14.46 -0.30 -2.24
CA ASP A 53 -14.58 -1.70 -2.65
C ASP A 53 -13.29 -2.25 -3.24
N GLN A 54 -12.54 -1.43 -3.96
CA GLN A 54 -11.35 -1.84 -4.70
C GLN A 54 -10.03 -1.48 -4.00
N THR A 55 -10.04 -1.08 -2.72
CA THR A 55 -8.82 -0.62 -2.02
C THR A 55 -7.66 -1.60 -2.14
N ASP A 56 -7.91 -2.92 -2.13
CA ASP A 56 -6.87 -3.95 -2.19
C ASP A 56 -6.25 -4.13 -3.60
N ARG A 57 -6.76 -3.40 -4.61
CA ARG A 57 -6.21 -3.35 -5.97
C ARG A 57 -5.20 -2.22 -6.18
N THR A 58 -4.98 -1.37 -5.19
CA THR A 58 -4.05 -0.23 -5.31
C THR A 58 -2.61 -0.65 -5.02
N LYS A 59 -1.66 0.22 -5.36
CA LYS A 59 -0.31 0.14 -4.79
C LYS A 59 -0.42 0.53 -3.31
N GLU A 60 0.29 -0.13 -2.41
CA GLU A 60 0.09 0.10 -0.97
C GLU A 60 1.32 -0.13 -0.10
N HIS A 61 1.32 0.53 1.05
CA HIS A 61 2.16 0.25 2.20
C HIS A 61 1.33 -0.47 3.26
N VAL A 62 1.88 -1.55 3.79
CA VAL A 62 1.25 -2.43 4.77
C VAL A 62 2.10 -2.45 6.02
N TYR A 63 1.46 -2.22 7.16
CA TYR A 63 2.07 -2.23 8.48
C TYR A 63 1.34 -3.24 9.35
N ILE A 64 2.08 -4.18 9.94
CA ILE A 64 1.52 -5.28 10.72
C ILE A 64 1.95 -5.13 12.16
N TYR A 65 0.97 -5.17 13.06
CA TYR A 65 1.16 -5.01 14.50
C TYR A 65 0.53 -6.19 15.25
N GLU A 66 1.18 -6.59 16.34
CA GLU A 66 0.56 -7.37 17.40
C GLU A 66 0.00 -6.42 18.46
N CYS A 67 -1.23 -6.66 18.90
CA CYS A 67 -1.99 -5.87 19.85
C CYS A 67 -2.58 -6.79 20.91
N ARG A 68 -2.56 -6.34 22.17
CA ARG A 68 -3.27 -7.03 23.26
C ARG A 68 -4.67 -6.44 23.40
N GLY A 69 -5.69 -7.29 23.50
CA GLY A 69 -7.08 -6.84 23.66
C GLY A 69 -7.79 -6.48 22.35
N VAL A 70 -8.89 -5.74 22.47
CA VAL A 70 -9.75 -5.38 21.33
C VAL A 70 -9.37 -3.99 20.84
N PRO A 71 -8.85 -3.84 19.60
CA PRO A 71 -8.48 -2.54 19.08
C PRO A 71 -9.72 -1.66 18.91
N ARG A 72 -9.59 -0.38 19.22
CA ARG A 72 -10.53 0.68 18.86
C ARG A 72 -9.75 1.74 18.11
N PHE A 73 -10.34 2.23 17.03
CA PHE A 73 -9.71 3.19 16.14
C PHE A 73 -10.43 4.52 16.29
N ASP A 74 -9.70 5.52 16.76
CA ASP A 74 -10.13 6.91 16.79
C ASP A 74 -9.24 7.67 15.80
N LEU A 75 -9.80 8.00 14.65
CA LEU A 75 -9.12 8.73 13.58
C LEU A 75 -9.66 10.16 13.48
N SER A 76 -10.17 10.73 14.57
CA SER A 76 -10.68 12.11 14.62
C SER A 76 -9.62 13.15 14.24
N GLU A 77 -8.35 12.90 14.56
CA GLU A 77 -7.21 13.74 14.09
C GLU A 77 -7.07 13.75 12.55
N LEU A 78 -7.63 12.75 11.86
CA LEU A 78 -7.71 12.64 10.41
C LEU A 78 -9.12 12.97 9.88
N GLY A 79 -9.98 13.57 10.71
CA GLY A 79 -11.35 13.94 10.35
C GLY A 79 -12.32 12.76 10.23
N LYS A 80 -12.01 11.59 10.81
CA LYS A 80 -12.87 10.39 10.76
C LYS A 80 -13.15 9.83 12.16
N GLU A 81 -14.38 9.98 12.61
CA GLU A 81 -14.83 9.38 13.89
C GLU A 81 -15.25 7.90 13.73
N ALA A 82 -15.61 7.48 12.51
CA ALA A 82 -16.08 6.13 12.20
C ALA A 82 -15.58 5.67 10.82
N PRO A 83 -15.50 4.35 10.56
CA PRO A 83 -15.21 3.83 9.23
C PRO A 83 -16.30 4.18 8.23
N ASP A 84 -15.91 4.46 6.99
CA ASP A 84 -16.85 4.65 5.88
C ASP A 84 -17.51 3.32 5.48
N ARG A 85 -16.81 2.21 5.71
CA ARG A 85 -17.35 0.86 5.52
C ARG A 85 -16.69 -0.13 6.48
N THR A 86 -17.50 -1.05 7.02
CA THR A 86 -17.01 -2.22 7.77
C THR A 86 -17.47 -3.49 7.06
N SER A 87 -16.58 -4.47 6.95
CA SER A 87 -16.83 -5.76 6.30
C SER A 87 -16.02 -6.87 6.96
N GLU A 88 -16.24 -8.12 6.55
CA GLU A 88 -15.43 -9.27 6.98
C GLU A 88 -14.75 -9.91 5.76
N VAL A 89 -13.42 -10.06 5.82
CA VAL A 89 -12.62 -10.65 4.73
C VAL A 89 -11.64 -11.65 5.32
N ALA A 90 -11.69 -12.91 4.88
CA ALA A 90 -10.83 -13.99 5.39
C ALA A 90 -10.83 -14.13 6.94
N GLY A 91 -11.96 -13.81 7.58
CA GLY A 91 -12.13 -13.80 9.03
C GLY A 91 -11.43 -12.65 9.75
N PHE A 92 -10.96 -11.63 9.03
CA PHE A 92 -10.62 -10.33 9.59
C PHE A 92 -11.84 -9.43 9.53
N THR A 93 -12.07 -8.65 10.58
CA THR A 93 -12.91 -7.48 10.46
C THR A 93 -12.11 -6.38 9.78
N VAL A 94 -12.68 -5.76 8.75
CA VAL A 94 -12.03 -4.77 7.90
C VAL A 94 -12.79 -3.47 7.98
N ASN A 95 -12.11 -2.44 8.49
CA ASN A 95 -12.59 -1.06 8.51
C ASN A 95 -11.91 -0.28 7.39
N LYS A 96 -12.70 0.25 6.45
CA LYS A 96 -12.22 1.03 5.32
C LYS A 96 -12.57 2.50 5.50
N TYR A 97 -11.62 3.36 5.17
CA TYR A 97 -11.68 4.81 5.33
C TYR A 97 -11.25 5.47 4.04
N LEU A 98 -11.90 6.59 3.72
CA LEU A 98 -11.54 7.49 2.64
C LEU A 98 -11.21 8.84 3.25
N LEU A 99 -9.94 9.05 3.58
CA LEU A 99 -9.45 10.24 4.28
C LEU A 99 -9.34 11.42 3.31
N GLU A 100 -9.69 12.62 3.73
CA GLU A 100 -9.42 13.83 2.96
C GLU A 100 -8.08 14.42 3.40
N VAL A 101 -7.15 14.57 2.45
CA VAL A 101 -5.83 15.13 2.71
C VAL A 101 -5.52 16.28 1.78
N ASP A 102 -5.02 17.36 2.36
CA ASP A 102 -4.59 18.53 1.62
C ASP A 102 -3.08 18.45 1.34
N SER A 103 -2.69 18.78 0.10
CA SER A 103 -1.32 18.85 -0.36
C SER A 103 -1.05 20.21 -0.98
N GLU A 104 0.10 20.81 -0.72
CA GLU A 104 0.45 22.12 -1.25
C GLU A 104 1.34 21.98 -2.49
N ILE A 105 0.91 22.61 -3.59
CA ILE A 105 1.64 22.65 -4.85
C ILE A 105 1.99 24.09 -5.22
N LEU A 106 3.14 24.26 -5.87
CA LEU A 106 3.53 25.52 -6.50
C LEU A 106 3.23 25.48 -7.99
N VAL A 107 2.36 26.38 -8.46
CA VAL A 107 2.10 26.60 -9.88
C VAL A 107 3.18 27.53 -10.43
N LYS A 108 4.13 26.98 -11.20
CA LYS A 108 5.37 27.69 -11.58
C LYS A 108 5.10 28.99 -12.34
N GLU A 109 4.17 28.93 -13.30
CA GLU A 109 3.85 30.04 -14.19
C GLU A 109 3.21 31.21 -13.44
N LYS A 110 2.45 30.92 -12.38
CA LYS A 110 1.79 31.93 -11.54
C LYS A 110 2.61 32.33 -10.33
N LYS A 111 3.59 31.51 -9.93
CA LYS A 111 4.33 31.61 -8.66
C LYS A 111 3.39 31.61 -7.45
N GLU A 112 2.30 30.86 -7.56
CA GLU A 112 1.26 30.77 -6.53
C GLU A 112 1.23 29.38 -5.92
N PHE A 113 0.99 29.34 -4.60
CA PHE A 113 0.72 28.12 -3.87
C PHE A 113 -0.77 27.79 -3.99
N VAL A 114 -1.07 26.54 -4.28
CA VAL A 114 -2.44 26.03 -4.35
C VAL A 114 -2.55 24.77 -3.50
N THR A 115 -3.60 24.71 -2.69
CA THR A 115 -3.95 23.50 -1.94
C THR A 115 -4.76 22.57 -2.81
N LEU A 116 -4.34 21.30 -2.88
CA LEU A 116 -5.04 20.21 -3.53
C LEU A 116 -5.58 19.24 -2.50
N THR A 117 -6.89 19.05 -2.49
CA THR A 117 -7.56 18.06 -1.64
C THR A 117 -7.60 16.72 -2.37
N ASN A 118 -7.17 15.65 -1.72
CA ASN A 118 -7.22 14.29 -2.24
C ASN A 118 -8.01 13.40 -1.29
N LYS A 119 -8.68 12.41 -1.87
CA LYS A 119 -9.25 11.30 -1.10
C LYS A 119 -8.24 10.16 -1.06
N TRP A 120 -7.94 9.67 0.13
CA TRP A 120 -6.90 8.69 0.39
C TRP A 120 -7.50 7.41 1.01
N PRO A 121 -7.58 6.31 0.24
CA PRO A 121 -8.07 5.04 0.74
C PRO A 121 -7.09 4.42 1.76
N VAL A 122 -7.64 4.07 2.93
CA VAL A 122 -6.94 3.39 4.03
C VAL A 122 -7.82 2.25 4.51
N SER A 123 -7.23 1.08 4.77
CA SER A 123 -7.96 -0.07 5.32
C SER A 123 -7.25 -0.61 6.55
N ILE A 124 -8.01 -0.96 7.58
CA ILE A 124 -7.51 -1.56 8.80
C ILE A 124 -8.19 -2.91 9.00
N TYR A 125 -7.39 -3.96 8.95
CA TYR A 125 -7.81 -5.33 9.20
C TYR A 125 -7.46 -5.69 10.64
N PHE A 126 -8.37 -6.35 11.35
CA PHE A 126 -8.05 -6.88 12.68
C PHE A 126 -8.60 -8.29 12.91
N LYS A 127 -7.80 -9.14 13.54
CA LYS A 127 -8.16 -10.52 13.91
C LYS A 127 -7.24 -11.02 15.01
N ARG A 128 -7.81 -11.51 16.12
CA ARG A 128 -7.08 -12.23 17.19
C ARG A 128 -5.80 -11.52 17.66
N GLY A 129 -5.87 -10.21 17.88
CA GLY A 129 -4.71 -9.42 18.32
C GLY A 129 -3.72 -9.04 17.20
N ILE A 130 -3.96 -9.42 15.95
CA ILE A 130 -3.20 -8.90 14.81
C ILE A 130 -3.97 -7.74 14.19
N VAL A 131 -3.28 -6.64 13.95
CA VAL A 131 -3.77 -5.47 13.20
C VAL A 131 -2.90 -5.27 11.96
N ILE A 132 -3.54 -5.17 10.79
CA ILE A 132 -2.88 -4.88 9.52
C ILE A 132 -3.43 -3.55 9.01
N LEU A 133 -2.59 -2.52 9.02
CA LEU A 133 -2.89 -1.22 8.44
C LEU A 133 -2.38 -1.19 7.01
N ARG A 134 -3.30 -0.93 6.06
CA ARG A 134 -3.00 -0.75 4.64
C ARG A 134 -3.27 0.69 4.22
N ILE A 135 -2.27 1.34 3.65
CA ILE A 135 -2.34 2.71 3.16
C ILE A 135 -2.02 2.68 1.67
N THR A 136 -2.96 3.14 0.84
CA THR A 136 -2.73 3.26 -0.61
C THR A 136 -1.55 4.22 -0.86
N ILE A 137 -0.69 3.94 -1.83
CA ILE A 137 0.38 4.88 -2.21
C ILE A 137 -0.24 5.98 -3.06
N LEU A 138 -0.21 7.23 -2.57
CA LEU A 138 -0.55 8.38 -3.41
C LEU A 138 0.64 8.68 -4.34
N ASP A 139 0.44 8.50 -5.65
CA ASP A 139 1.45 8.88 -6.64
C ASP A 139 1.67 10.41 -6.55
N ARG A 140 2.82 10.79 -5.96
CA ARG A 140 3.17 12.17 -5.59
C ARG A 140 3.48 13.07 -6.78
N TYR A 141 3.20 12.65 -8.01
CA TYR A 141 3.62 13.37 -9.21
C TYR A 141 2.42 13.89 -9.99
N ILE A 142 1.86 15.00 -9.50
CA ILE A 142 1.04 15.86 -10.35
C ILE A 142 2.04 16.67 -11.16
N LYS A 143 2.18 16.36 -12.45
CA LYS A 143 3.07 17.11 -13.35
C LYS A 143 2.43 18.41 -13.84
N TYR A 144 1.09 18.40 -13.93
CA TYR A 144 0.31 19.47 -14.53
C TYR A 144 -0.88 19.87 -13.65
N PHE A 145 -1.13 21.17 -13.57
CA PHE A 145 -2.32 21.78 -12.95
C PHE A 145 -3.07 22.57 -14.02
N GLY A 146 -4.11 21.96 -14.59
CA GLY A 146 -4.68 22.42 -15.86
C GLY A 146 -3.63 22.35 -16.96
N ASN A 147 -3.28 23.50 -17.55
CA ASN A 147 -2.23 23.62 -18.58
C ASN A 147 -0.88 24.12 -18.02
N ALA A 148 -0.73 24.21 -16.69
CA ALA A 148 0.43 24.79 -16.02
C ALA A 148 1.34 23.70 -15.42
N ASN A 149 2.65 23.91 -15.39
CA ASN A 149 3.59 23.01 -14.73
C ASN A 149 3.61 23.27 -13.22
N VAL A 150 3.68 22.21 -12.44
CA VAL A 150 3.73 22.32 -10.97
C VAL A 150 4.98 21.70 -10.36
N VAL A 151 5.30 22.17 -9.16
CA VAL A 151 6.24 21.52 -8.24
C VAL A 151 5.46 21.11 -7.01
N ASN A 152 5.54 19.83 -6.64
CA ASN A 152 5.06 19.37 -5.34
C ASN A 152 6.05 19.85 -4.27
N LEU A 153 5.57 20.65 -3.32
CA LEU A 153 6.39 21.19 -2.24
C LEU A 153 6.19 20.44 -0.92
N GLY A 154 5.10 19.69 -0.79
CA GLY A 154 4.85 18.80 0.35
C GLY A 154 3.38 18.39 0.46
N GLN A 155 3.13 17.35 1.26
CA GLN A 155 1.78 16.99 1.69
C GLN A 155 1.54 17.51 3.10
N GLY A 156 0.34 18.02 3.41
CA GLY A 156 -0.03 18.39 4.78
C GLY A 156 -0.08 17.16 5.70
N PHE A 157 -0.42 16.00 5.15
CA PHE A 157 -0.31 14.69 5.81
C PHE A 157 0.56 13.74 4.99
N SER A 158 1.48 13.07 5.67
CA SER A 158 2.28 11.98 5.07
C SER A 158 1.72 10.61 5.43
N GLU A 159 2.09 9.57 4.69
CA GLU A 159 1.81 8.17 5.06
C GLU A 159 2.25 7.86 6.49
N SER A 160 3.42 8.36 6.90
CA SER A 160 3.90 8.26 8.28
C SER A 160 2.96 8.94 9.26
N SER A 161 2.41 10.10 8.94
CA SER A 161 1.45 10.80 9.80
C SER A 161 0.17 9.98 10.00
N ILE A 162 -0.39 9.40 8.92
CA ILE A 162 -1.57 8.53 9.01
C ILE A 162 -1.26 7.32 9.89
N ARG A 163 -0.13 6.64 9.62
CA ARG A 163 0.32 5.50 10.42
C ARG A 163 0.45 5.88 11.90
N ASP A 164 1.10 7.00 12.19
CA ASP A 164 1.36 7.43 13.57
C ASP A 164 0.06 7.77 14.31
N VAL A 165 -0.94 8.38 13.63
CA VAL A 165 -2.28 8.59 14.21
C VAL A 165 -2.98 7.25 14.48
N VAL A 166 -2.99 6.32 13.53
CA VAL A 166 -3.60 5.00 13.71
C VAL A 166 -2.95 4.28 14.89
N VAL A 167 -1.62 4.26 14.93
CA VAL A 167 -0.83 3.63 16.00
C VAL A 167 -1.12 4.29 17.34
N LYS A 168 -1.13 5.63 17.43
CA LYS A 168 -1.50 6.37 18.64
C LYS A 168 -2.90 6.02 19.12
N SER A 169 -3.87 5.91 18.20
CA SER A 169 -5.26 5.55 18.55
C SER A 169 -5.37 4.16 19.19
N LEU A 170 -4.52 3.22 18.77
CA LEU A 170 -4.40 1.90 19.38
C LEU A 170 -3.81 1.98 20.81
N PHE A 171 -2.77 2.79 21.03
CA PHE A 171 -2.16 2.97 22.36
C PHE A 171 -3.13 3.53 23.41
N SER A 172 -4.01 4.46 23.02
CA SER A 172 -4.98 5.09 23.93
C SER A 172 -5.97 4.10 24.57
N ASN A 173 -6.07 2.87 24.05
CA ASN A 173 -7.03 1.86 24.49
C ASN A 173 -6.37 0.68 25.25
N ASN A 174 -5.20 0.87 25.86
CA ASN A 174 -4.40 -0.18 26.52
C ASN A 174 -4.01 -1.35 25.59
N SER A 175 -4.10 -1.18 24.27
CA SER A 175 -3.80 -2.28 23.34
C SER A 175 -2.32 -2.48 23.06
N ASN A 176 -1.50 -1.46 23.37
CA ASN A 176 -0.04 -1.45 23.29
C ASN A 176 0.50 -2.14 22.02
N PRO A 177 0.19 -1.61 20.82
CA PRO A 177 0.61 -2.22 19.57
C PRO A 177 2.14 -2.26 19.48
N VAL A 178 2.67 -3.42 19.09
CA VAL A 178 4.10 -3.60 18.77
C VAL A 178 4.19 -4.06 17.32
N PRO A 179 5.10 -3.51 16.50
CA PRO A 179 5.35 -4.04 15.16
C PRO A 179 5.59 -5.55 15.21
N LEU A 180 4.88 -6.31 14.39
CA LEU A 180 5.01 -7.76 14.34
C LEU A 180 6.24 -8.13 13.52
N ASP A 181 7.22 -8.81 14.14
CA ASP A 181 8.34 -9.37 13.40
C ASP A 181 7.87 -10.53 12.52
N ILE A 182 7.91 -10.35 11.19
CA ILE A 182 7.51 -11.34 10.20
C ILE A 182 8.70 -12.11 9.58
N THR A 183 9.89 -12.04 10.21
CA THR A 183 11.12 -12.68 9.69
C THR A 183 10.96 -14.18 9.53
N LYS A 184 10.29 -14.87 10.48
CA LYS A 184 10.11 -16.32 10.41
C LYS A 184 9.25 -16.69 9.20
N GLY A 185 8.15 -15.97 8.98
CA GLY A 185 7.28 -16.16 7.82
C GLY A 185 8.03 -15.99 6.50
N VAL A 186 8.75 -14.88 6.33
CA VAL A 186 9.52 -14.60 5.10
C VAL A 186 10.61 -15.65 4.86
N LYS A 187 11.37 -16.05 5.89
CA LYS A 187 12.39 -17.10 5.79
C LYS A 187 11.80 -18.45 5.42
N GLU A 188 10.62 -18.77 5.92
CA GLU A 188 9.96 -20.02 5.58
C GLU A 188 9.54 -20.06 4.10
N LEU A 189 9.07 -18.93 3.54
CA LEU A 189 8.76 -18.85 2.11
C LEU A 189 10.01 -19.01 1.23
N LEU A 190 11.14 -18.44 1.65
CA LEU A 190 12.44 -18.63 0.98
C LEU A 190 12.88 -20.10 1.00
N LYS A 191 12.77 -20.78 2.14
CA LYS A 191 13.14 -22.20 2.26
C LYS A 191 12.29 -23.11 1.38
N LYS A 192 11.02 -22.77 1.21
CA LYS A 192 10.06 -23.53 0.38
C LYS A 192 10.13 -23.20 -1.10
N ASP A 193 11.09 -22.37 -1.53
CA ASP A 193 11.22 -21.91 -2.92
C ASP A 193 9.93 -21.25 -3.45
N LEU A 194 9.21 -20.55 -2.57
CA LEU A 194 8.00 -19.78 -2.94
C LEU A 194 8.34 -18.34 -3.34
N ILE A 195 9.41 -17.79 -2.77
CA ILE A 195 9.93 -16.46 -3.09
C ILE A 195 11.45 -16.51 -3.23
N ASP A 196 12.02 -15.56 -3.96
CA ASP A 196 13.47 -15.31 -3.98
C ASP A 196 13.77 -13.81 -4.13
N ALA A 197 14.93 -13.37 -3.66
CA ALA A 197 15.31 -11.97 -3.64
C ALA A 197 15.87 -11.52 -5.00
N THR A 198 15.39 -10.38 -5.48
CA THR A 198 15.93 -9.67 -6.65
C THR A 198 16.75 -8.44 -6.25
N ASN A 199 16.49 -7.88 -5.07
CA ASN A 199 17.29 -6.80 -4.50
C ASN A 199 17.49 -7.05 -3.01
N ILE A 200 18.74 -7.18 -2.59
CA ILE A 200 19.10 -7.44 -1.20
C ILE A 200 20.04 -6.36 -0.67
N LYS A 201 19.81 -5.99 0.59
CA LYS A 201 20.76 -5.24 1.40
C LYS A 201 21.23 -6.12 2.55
N PHE A 202 22.55 -6.26 2.69
CA PHE A 202 23.14 -7.09 3.74
C PHE A 202 24.40 -6.46 4.34
N LYS A 203 24.65 -6.75 5.62
CA LYS A 203 25.84 -6.28 6.35
C LYS A 203 27.01 -7.24 6.20
N LYS A 204 28.16 -6.68 5.81
CA LYS A 204 29.48 -7.27 5.94
C LYS A 204 30.11 -6.82 7.26
N ASP A 205 31.19 -7.47 7.69
CA ASP A 205 31.83 -7.23 9.00
C ASP A 205 32.13 -5.76 9.32
N LYS A 206 32.36 -4.93 8.29
CA LYS A 206 32.68 -3.50 8.44
C LYS A 206 31.85 -2.57 7.54
N SER A 207 30.88 -3.10 6.80
CA SER A 207 30.15 -2.30 5.80
C SER A 207 28.77 -2.87 5.48
N THR A 208 28.00 -2.15 4.68
CA THR A 208 26.73 -2.63 4.15
C THR A 208 26.83 -2.67 2.63
N SER A 209 26.42 -3.78 2.02
CA SER A 209 26.34 -3.94 0.58
C SER A 209 24.88 -3.99 0.14
N THR A 210 24.61 -3.49 -1.06
CA THR A 210 23.30 -3.56 -1.69
C THR A 210 23.52 -4.09 -3.09
N GLU A 211 22.90 -5.23 -3.38
CA GLU A 211 23.02 -5.91 -4.66
C GLU A 211 21.63 -5.94 -5.31
N ALA A 212 21.56 -5.48 -6.56
CA ALA A 212 20.39 -5.60 -7.41
C ALA A 212 20.73 -6.62 -8.50
N LEU A 213 19.98 -7.70 -8.55
CA LEU A 213 20.14 -8.77 -9.53
C LEU A 213 19.24 -8.48 -10.74
N ASP A 214 19.68 -8.92 -11.91
CA ASP A 214 18.87 -8.86 -13.13
C ASP A 214 17.61 -9.73 -12.98
N GLU A 215 16.56 -9.47 -13.76
CA GLU A 215 15.26 -10.14 -13.66
C GLU A 215 15.38 -11.68 -13.82
N GLU A 216 16.36 -12.13 -14.61
CA GLU A 216 16.67 -13.55 -14.87
C GLU A 216 17.46 -14.23 -13.73
N HIS A 217 18.02 -13.46 -12.80
CA HIS A 217 18.82 -13.97 -11.71
C HIS A 217 18.17 -13.72 -10.34
N THR A 218 18.42 -14.63 -9.41
CA THR A 218 17.90 -14.54 -8.05
C THR A 218 18.98 -14.87 -7.05
N LEU A 219 18.81 -14.43 -5.80
CA LEU A 219 19.85 -14.55 -4.78
C LEU A 219 20.33 -15.98 -4.61
N LYS A 220 19.41 -16.95 -4.54
CA LYS A 220 19.75 -18.36 -4.29
C LYS A 220 20.58 -18.97 -5.42
N VAL A 221 20.34 -18.54 -6.67
CA VAL A 221 21.06 -19.04 -7.86
C VAL A 221 22.37 -18.29 -8.07
N ALA A 222 22.36 -16.97 -7.95
CA ALA A 222 23.50 -16.12 -8.29
C ALA A 222 24.53 -16.01 -7.16
N MET A 223 24.09 -16.08 -5.89
CA MET A 223 24.92 -15.83 -4.71
C MET A 223 24.55 -16.76 -3.54
N PRO A 224 24.73 -18.09 -3.67
CA PRO A 224 24.33 -19.07 -2.66
C PRO A 224 24.96 -18.81 -1.27
N ASP A 225 26.22 -18.37 -1.21
CA ASP A 225 26.88 -18.04 0.06
C ASP A 225 26.20 -16.88 0.81
N VAL A 226 25.70 -15.88 0.06
CA VAL A 226 24.96 -14.74 0.63
C VAL A 226 23.56 -15.19 1.08
N TYR A 227 22.94 -16.09 0.34
CA TYR A 227 21.68 -16.71 0.76
C TYR A 227 21.86 -17.44 2.10
N ASP A 228 22.88 -18.28 2.25
CA ASP A 228 23.13 -19.03 3.48
C ASP A 228 23.40 -18.09 4.68
N ASP A 229 24.19 -17.03 4.49
CA ASP A 229 24.42 -16.02 5.53
C ASP A 229 23.13 -15.24 5.88
N MET A 230 22.33 -14.86 4.88
CA MET A 230 21.03 -14.20 5.10
C MET A 230 20.08 -15.09 5.90
N MET A 231 20.07 -16.39 5.64
CA MET A 231 19.25 -17.34 6.40
C MET A 231 19.67 -17.45 7.86
N GLY A 232 20.93 -17.15 8.19
CA GLY A 232 21.45 -17.07 9.56
C GLY A 232 21.17 -15.76 10.30
N ARG A 233 20.79 -14.67 9.60
CA ARG A 233 20.67 -13.31 10.17
C ARG A 233 19.27 -12.72 10.03
N PRO A 234 18.90 -11.68 10.78
CA PRO A 234 17.67 -10.94 10.50
C PRO A 234 17.69 -10.39 9.07
N ILE A 235 16.57 -10.52 8.36
CA ILE A 235 16.44 -10.00 7.00
C ILE A 235 16.24 -8.48 7.09
N GLU A 236 17.11 -7.71 6.45
CA GLU A 236 16.93 -6.27 6.29
C GLU A 236 15.92 -5.97 5.17
N LYS A 237 15.76 -4.68 4.84
CA LYS A 237 14.91 -4.24 3.72
C LYS A 237 15.31 -4.95 2.42
N THR A 238 14.42 -5.77 1.89
CA THR A 238 14.68 -6.65 0.74
C THR A 238 13.48 -6.64 -0.21
N VAL A 239 13.73 -6.77 -1.52
CA VAL A 239 12.70 -6.97 -2.53
C VAL A 239 12.71 -8.43 -2.95
N PHE A 240 11.56 -9.08 -2.79
CA PHE A 240 11.32 -10.46 -3.19
C PHE A 240 10.39 -10.52 -4.39
N LYS A 241 10.55 -11.56 -5.21
CA LYS A 241 9.59 -11.99 -6.22
C LYS A 241 9.03 -13.35 -5.85
N PHE A 242 7.77 -13.61 -6.19
CA PHE A 242 7.20 -14.94 -6.08
C PHE A 242 7.69 -15.83 -7.22
N LEU A 243 8.08 -17.06 -6.90
CA LEU A 243 8.51 -18.07 -7.86
C LEU A 243 7.30 -18.89 -8.32
N GLY A 244 7.21 -19.20 -9.62
CA GLY A 244 6.16 -20.07 -10.16
C GLY A 244 4.74 -19.51 -10.05
N ASN A 245 4.58 -18.17 -10.01
CA ASN A 245 3.30 -17.47 -9.94
C ASN A 245 2.51 -17.55 -11.27
N GLN A 246 2.15 -18.77 -11.70
CA GLN A 246 1.54 -19.02 -13.02
C GLN A 246 0.11 -18.51 -13.13
N ASP A 247 -0.63 -18.45 -12.00
CA ASP A 247 -2.03 -18.07 -11.96
C ASP A 247 -2.26 -16.65 -11.40
N ASP A 248 -1.21 -15.82 -11.32
CA ASP A 248 -1.29 -14.45 -10.78
C ASP A 248 -1.85 -14.35 -9.35
N GLN A 249 -1.84 -15.48 -8.60
CA GLN A 249 -2.37 -15.58 -7.24
C GLN A 249 -1.61 -14.70 -6.24
N TYR A 250 -0.35 -14.39 -6.53
CA TYR A 250 0.52 -13.58 -5.70
C TYR A 250 1.02 -12.35 -6.48
N PRO A 251 1.48 -11.29 -5.80
CA PRO A 251 2.10 -10.17 -6.48
C PRO A 251 3.44 -10.61 -7.10
N ASN A 252 3.76 -10.06 -8.27
CA ASN A 252 5.04 -10.34 -8.92
C ASN A 252 6.24 -10.00 -8.02
N HIS A 253 6.20 -8.84 -7.37
CA HIS A 253 7.25 -8.36 -6.49
C HIS A 253 6.67 -7.64 -5.28
N PHE A 254 7.37 -7.72 -4.16
CA PHE A 254 7.07 -6.94 -2.97
C PHE A 254 8.34 -6.61 -2.20
N ARG A 255 8.32 -5.47 -1.53
CA ARG A 255 9.41 -5.06 -0.64
C ARG A 255 8.98 -5.30 0.80
N VAL A 256 9.90 -5.80 1.64
CA VAL A 256 9.60 -6.09 3.04
C VAL A 256 10.72 -5.60 3.95
N GLU A 257 10.34 -5.11 5.14
CA GLU A 257 11.23 -4.92 6.30
C GLU A 257 10.72 -5.80 7.45
N PRO A 258 11.11 -7.08 7.51
CA PRO A 258 10.43 -8.08 8.32
C PRO A 258 10.39 -7.77 9.82
N GLN A 259 11.50 -7.29 10.39
CA GLN A 259 11.58 -6.94 11.81
C GLN A 259 10.65 -5.78 12.23
N LYS A 260 10.15 -5.00 11.26
CA LYS A 260 9.23 -3.89 11.50
C LYS A 260 7.78 -4.23 11.09
N GLY A 261 7.53 -5.45 10.60
CA GLY A 261 6.22 -5.82 10.09
C GLY A 261 5.76 -4.97 8.90
N GLU A 262 6.70 -4.46 8.08
CA GLU A 262 6.36 -3.58 6.95
C GLU A 262 6.46 -4.32 5.63
N ILE A 263 5.44 -4.22 4.79
CA ILE A 263 5.41 -4.71 3.41
C ILE A 263 5.01 -3.55 2.49
N SER A 264 5.52 -3.53 1.26
CA SER A 264 5.15 -2.55 0.25
C SER A 264 4.95 -3.23 -1.10
N PHE A 265 3.79 -2.98 -1.68
CA PHE A 265 3.43 -3.40 -3.03
C PHE A 265 3.41 -2.15 -3.92
N SER A 266 4.48 -1.94 -4.67
CA SER A 266 4.63 -0.78 -5.56
C SER A 266 4.02 -1.00 -6.95
N LEU A 267 3.60 -2.24 -7.23
CA LEU A 267 2.86 -2.61 -8.43
C LEU A 267 1.41 -2.88 -8.05
N TYR A 268 0.52 -2.72 -9.02
CA TYR A 268 -0.87 -3.09 -8.84
C TYR A 268 -1.03 -4.61 -8.70
N ALA A 269 -2.00 -5.02 -7.89
CA ALA A 269 -2.37 -6.42 -7.78
C ALA A 269 -2.91 -6.92 -9.13
N THR A 270 -2.37 -8.04 -9.61
CA THR A 270 -2.82 -8.75 -10.81
C THR A 270 -4.22 -9.33 -10.60
N ASP A 271 -4.46 -9.95 -9.45
CA ASP A 271 -5.76 -10.44 -8.98
C ASP A 271 -6.28 -9.69 -7.74
N THR A 272 -7.58 -9.81 -7.42
CA THR A 272 -8.29 -9.07 -6.35
C THR A 272 -7.64 -9.25 -4.99
N ASP A 273 -7.15 -10.46 -4.75
CA ASP A 273 -6.66 -10.86 -3.44
C ASP A 273 -5.16 -11.10 -3.42
N ALA A 274 -4.41 -10.77 -4.47
CA ALA A 274 -3.00 -11.16 -4.57
C ALA A 274 -2.15 -10.63 -3.39
N HIS A 275 -2.29 -9.35 -3.05
CA HIS A 275 -1.60 -8.77 -1.89
C HIS A 275 -2.06 -9.41 -0.58
N THR A 276 -3.37 -9.63 -0.41
CA THR A 276 -3.95 -10.28 0.76
C THR A 276 -3.45 -11.71 0.92
N ALA A 277 -3.36 -12.47 -0.17
CA ALA A 277 -2.87 -13.84 -0.22
C ALA A 277 -1.39 -13.89 0.19
N ALA A 278 -0.56 -12.97 -0.30
CA ALA A 278 0.85 -12.87 0.10
C ALA A 278 1.01 -12.58 1.60
N ILE A 279 0.27 -11.59 2.12
CA ILE A 279 0.32 -11.25 3.56
C ILE A 279 -0.14 -12.44 4.40
N LYS A 280 -1.25 -13.09 4.03
CA LYS A 280 -1.77 -14.26 4.72
C LYS A 280 -0.75 -15.40 4.74
N LEU A 281 -0.13 -15.70 3.59
CA LEU A 281 0.87 -16.74 3.47
C LEU A 281 2.09 -16.47 4.35
N ILE A 282 2.57 -15.22 4.42
CA ILE A 282 3.66 -14.83 5.32
C ILE A 282 3.24 -15.06 6.78
N LEU A 283 2.05 -14.61 7.18
CA LEU A 283 1.57 -14.70 8.56
C LEU A 283 1.29 -16.13 9.01
N GLU A 284 0.80 -17.00 8.12
CA GLU A 284 0.55 -18.42 8.42
C GLU A 284 1.83 -19.21 8.63
N ASN A 285 2.96 -18.73 8.09
CA ASN A 285 4.27 -19.33 8.26
C ASN A 285 5.12 -18.62 9.34
N ASN A 286 4.60 -17.57 9.99
CA ASN A 286 5.31 -16.80 11.01
C ASN A 286 5.30 -17.46 12.39
#